data_AF-A0A2E1XDR7-F1
#
_entry.id   AF-A0A2E1XDR7-F1
#
_cell.length_a   1.000
_cell.length_b   1.000
_cell.length_c   1.000
_cell.angle_alpha   90.00
_cell.angle_beta   90.00
_cell.angle_gamma   90.00
#
_symmetry.space_group_name_H-M   'P 1'
#
loop_
_entity.id
_entity.type
_entity.pdbx_description
1 polymer ?
#
loop_
_entity_poly.entity_id
_entity_poly.type
_entity_poly.pdbx_seq_one_letter_code
_entity_poly.pdbx_strand_id
1 'polypeptide(L)'
;MLPTDEKQAEILDQIRINVAFEEMVVAVLAGALAGGALTLLFAAAELLNGFSLTLLVSALLEGLFVSILIFLVGFGASVAFGAPLFAALEKRKRRNLWPYLGAAMGVAVAVLVLFTIGFPSVSAASIRTLAVIFLPPLIVSLVFARRMTPHWRAAEKAESEAEGRILFRIH
;
A
#
# COMPACT_ATOMS: atom_id res chain seq x y z
N MET A 1 33.31 -17.00 14.95
CA MET A 1 32.31 -18.06 14.74
C MET A 1 31.40 -17.60 13.61
N LEU A 2 31.42 -18.28 12.47
CA LEU A 2 30.46 -18.00 11.39
C LEU A 2 29.06 -18.37 11.89
N PRO A 3 28.03 -17.52 11.70
CA PRO A 3 26.67 -17.86 12.08
C PRO A 3 26.25 -19.14 11.35
N THR A 4 25.63 -20.07 12.08
CA THR A 4 25.04 -21.29 11.52
C THR A 4 24.07 -20.95 10.40
N ASP A 5 23.93 -21.82 9.40
CA ASP A 5 23.11 -21.58 8.20
C ASP A 5 21.67 -21.13 8.55
N GLU A 6 21.11 -21.63 9.64
CA GLU A 6 19.80 -21.23 10.18
C GLU A 6 19.75 -19.75 10.63
N LYS A 7 20.79 -19.27 11.32
CA LYS A 7 20.87 -17.86 11.75
C LYS A 7 21.03 -16.91 10.58
N GLN A 8 21.74 -17.35 9.53
CA GLN A 8 21.88 -16.54 8.32
C GLN A 8 20.56 -16.42 7.57
N ALA A 9 19.79 -17.51 7.48
CA ALA A 9 18.45 -17.48 6.87
C ALA A 9 17.48 -16.56 7.62
N GLU A 10 17.47 -16.62 8.95
CA GLU A 10 16.60 -15.75 9.77
C GLU A 10 16.93 -14.26 9.61
N ILE A 11 18.22 -13.90 9.58
CA ILE A 11 18.66 -12.51 9.36
C ILE A 11 18.22 -12.02 7.97
N LEU A 12 18.37 -12.84 6.94
CA LEU A 12 17.95 -12.48 5.58
C LEU A 12 16.44 -12.28 5.48
N ASP A 13 15.65 -13.10 6.17
CA ASP A 13 14.19 -12.95 6.23
C ASP A 13 13.78 -11.65 6.92
N GLN A 14 14.42 -11.30 8.04
CA GLN A 14 14.17 -10.03 8.73
C GLN A 14 14.51 -8.82 7.84
N ILE A 15 15.64 -8.86 7.11
CA ILE A 15 16.02 -7.80 6.18
C ILE A 15 14.98 -7.66 5.07
N ARG A 16 14.51 -8.77 4.48
CA ARG A 16 13.49 -8.74 3.41
C ARG A 16 12.18 -8.14 3.91
N ILE A 17 11.74 -8.49 5.12
CA ILE A 17 10.52 -7.94 5.72
C ILE A 17 10.67 -6.44 5.97
N ASN A 18 11.82 -5.99 6.49
CA ASN A 18 12.06 -4.56 6.71
C ASN A 18 12.07 -3.76 5.41
N VAL A 19 12.75 -4.25 4.37
CA VAL A 19 12.74 -3.63 3.04
C VAL A 19 11.31 -3.57 2.49
N ALA A 20 10.56 -4.67 2.57
CA ALA A 20 9.17 -4.69 2.13
C ALA A 20 8.30 -3.69 2.91
N PHE A 21 8.54 -3.55 4.22
CA PHE A 21 7.82 -2.60 5.05
C PHE A 21 8.14 -1.14 4.68
N GLU A 22 9.41 -0.80 4.46
CA GLU A 22 9.81 0.52 3.96
C GLU A 22 9.12 0.86 2.63
N GLU A 23 9.08 -0.11 1.72
CA GLU A 23 8.42 0.02 0.43
C GLU A 23 6.89 0.15 0.55
N MET A 24 6.27 -0.50 1.55
CA MET A 24 4.87 -0.29 1.89
C MET A 24 4.61 1.13 2.40
N VAL A 25 5.48 1.66 3.28
CA VAL A 25 5.34 3.03 3.80
C VAL A 25 5.40 4.05 2.67
N VAL A 26 6.34 3.89 1.74
CA VAL A 26 6.44 4.76 0.55
C VAL A 26 5.19 4.63 -0.32
N ALA A 27 4.68 3.43 -0.53
CA ALA A 27 3.46 3.23 -1.29
C ALA A 27 2.23 3.88 -0.63
N VAL A 28 2.10 3.77 0.70
CA VAL A 28 1.05 4.41 1.48
C VAL A 28 1.14 5.93 1.38
N LEU A 29 2.35 6.51 1.46
CA LEU A 29 2.57 7.94 1.25
C LEU A 29 2.11 8.39 -0.15
N ALA A 30 2.44 7.61 -1.19
CA ALA A 30 1.97 7.90 -2.55
C ALA A 30 0.44 7.85 -2.66
N GLY A 31 -0.21 6.87 -2.02
CA GLY A 31 -1.66 6.79 -1.93
C GLY A 31 -2.28 7.98 -1.18
N ALA A 32 -1.71 8.36 -0.05
CA ALA A 32 -2.16 9.51 0.75
C ALA A 32 -2.10 10.81 -0.06
N LEU A 33 -0.96 11.07 -0.72
CA LEU A 33 -0.80 12.22 -1.62
C LEU A 33 -1.80 12.19 -2.78
N ALA A 34 -2.03 11.02 -3.38
CA ALA A 34 -2.99 10.88 -4.45
C ALA A 34 -4.44 11.15 -3.99
N GLY A 35 -4.82 10.69 -2.80
CA GLY A 35 -6.15 10.97 -2.24
C GLY A 35 -6.36 12.44 -1.89
N GLY A 36 -5.34 13.10 -1.33
CA GLY A 36 -5.34 14.54 -1.13
C GLY A 36 -5.44 15.32 -2.44
N ALA A 37 -4.61 14.97 -3.42
CA ALA A 37 -4.64 15.58 -4.74
C ALA A 37 -6.00 15.38 -5.44
N LEU A 38 -6.61 14.20 -5.32
CA LEU A 38 -7.93 13.92 -5.87
C LEU A 38 -9.01 14.80 -5.22
N THR A 39 -8.94 14.99 -3.91
CA THR A 39 -9.83 15.90 -3.17
C THR A 39 -9.69 17.33 -3.67
N LEU A 40 -8.46 17.80 -3.88
CA LEU A 40 -8.17 19.11 -4.45
C LEU A 40 -8.67 19.25 -5.89
N LEU A 41 -8.54 18.20 -6.71
CA LEU A 41 -9.04 18.21 -8.09
C LEU A 41 -10.57 18.37 -8.14
N PHE A 42 -11.31 17.69 -7.25
CA PHE A 42 -12.75 17.88 -7.15
C PHE A 42 -13.11 19.29 -6.70
N ALA A 43 -12.42 19.85 -5.71
CA ALA A 43 -12.65 21.21 -5.26
C ALA A 43 -12.24 22.27 -6.32
N ALA A 44 -11.20 22.00 -7.12
CA ALA A 44 -10.78 22.87 -8.22
C ALA A 44 -11.87 22.98 -9.29
N ALA A 45 -12.60 21.89 -9.57
CA ALA A 45 -13.74 21.93 -10.49
C ALA A 45 -14.86 22.85 -9.98
N GLU A 46 -15.07 22.93 -8.66
CA GLU A 46 -16.03 23.86 -8.05
C GLU A 46 -15.54 25.31 -8.14
N LEU A 47 -14.24 25.55 -7.90
CA LEU A 47 -13.60 26.87 -8.00
C LEU A 47 -13.62 27.47 -9.41
N LEU A 48 -13.68 26.65 -10.46
CA LEU A 48 -13.84 27.13 -11.84
C LEU A 48 -15.21 27.80 -12.09
N ASN A 49 -16.22 27.49 -11.27
CA ASN A 49 -17.54 28.12 -11.35
C ASN A 49 -17.63 29.43 -10.53
N GLY A 50 -16.59 29.77 -9.78
CA GLY A 50 -16.52 30.99 -8.98
C GLY A 50 -15.34 30.95 -8.03
N PHE A 51 -14.38 31.88 -8.22
CA PHE A 51 -13.22 31.95 -7.33
C PHE A 51 -13.63 32.51 -5.97
N SER A 52 -13.28 31.78 -4.91
CA SER A 52 -13.41 32.21 -3.53
C SER A 52 -12.19 31.74 -2.74
N LEU A 53 -11.52 32.68 -2.07
CA LEU A 53 -10.38 32.36 -1.20
C LEU A 53 -10.79 31.40 -0.08
N THR A 54 -12.01 31.55 0.46
CA THR A 54 -12.55 30.65 1.48
C THR A 54 -12.71 29.22 0.96
N LEU A 55 -13.19 29.04 -0.28
CA LEU A 55 -13.29 27.73 -0.91
C LEU A 55 -11.90 27.11 -1.13
N LEU A 56 -10.93 27.91 -1.58
CA LEU A 56 -9.56 27.45 -1.79
C LEU A 56 -8.91 26.98 -0.47
N VAL A 57 -9.04 27.77 0.61
CA VAL A 57 -8.48 27.40 1.91
C VAL A 57 -9.19 26.17 2.48
N SER A 58 -10.52 26.08 2.36
CA SER A 58 -11.28 24.89 2.78
C SER A 58 -10.84 23.64 2.02
N ALA A 59 -10.65 23.73 0.70
CA ALA A 59 -10.19 22.62 -0.12
C ALA A 59 -8.78 22.13 0.27
N LEU A 60 -7.86 23.07 0.56
CA LEU A 60 -6.51 22.75 1.03
C LEU A 60 -6.55 22.01 2.39
N LEU A 61 -7.36 22.49 3.33
CA LEU A 61 -7.51 21.84 4.62
C LEU A 61 -8.18 20.47 4.50
N GLU A 62 -9.21 20.34 3.67
CA GLU A 62 -9.88 19.06 3.41
C GLU A 62 -8.92 18.06 2.75
N GLY A 63 -8.18 18.48 1.71
CA GLY A 63 -7.20 17.63 1.04
C GLY A 63 -6.07 17.18 1.96
N LEU A 64 -5.58 18.06 2.84
CA LEU A 64 -4.59 17.72 3.85
C LEU A 64 -5.16 16.72 4.87
N PHE A 65 -6.36 16.97 5.36
CA PHE A 65 -7.04 16.09 6.32
C PHE A 65 -7.27 14.68 5.73
N VAL A 66 -7.77 14.60 4.49
CA VAL A 66 -7.94 13.34 3.76
C VAL A 66 -6.61 12.62 3.58
N SER A 67 -5.54 13.32 3.23
CA SER A 67 -4.20 12.73 3.10
C SER A 67 -3.72 12.12 4.42
N ILE A 68 -3.89 12.84 5.52
CA ILE A 68 -3.52 12.36 6.86
C ILE A 68 -4.33 11.12 7.23
N LEU A 69 -5.63 11.11 6.99
CA LEU A 69 -6.48 9.94 7.26
C LEU A 69 -6.07 8.72 6.44
N ILE A 70 -5.85 8.89 5.13
CA ILE A 70 -5.39 7.79 4.25
C ILE A 70 -4.03 7.28 4.72
N PHE A 71 -3.11 8.17 5.10
CA PHE A 71 -1.81 7.78 5.63
C PHE A 71 -1.96 6.97 6.93
N LEU A 72 -2.74 7.44 7.90
CA LEU A 72 -2.90 6.76 9.19
C LEU A 72 -3.56 5.37 9.01
N VAL A 73 -4.64 5.30 8.24
CA VAL A 73 -5.34 4.04 7.96
C VAL A 73 -4.44 3.10 7.16
N GLY A 74 -3.77 3.58 6.12
CA GLY A 74 -2.88 2.79 5.28
C GLY A 74 -1.64 2.30 6.02
N PHE A 75 -1.06 3.13 6.88
CA PHE A 75 0.08 2.77 7.73
C PHE A 75 -0.34 1.74 8.77
N GLY A 76 -1.45 1.97 9.49
CA GLY A 76 -2.00 1.02 10.45
C GLY A 76 -2.33 -0.32 9.80
N ALA A 77 -2.94 -0.32 8.61
CA ALA A 77 -3.22 -1.53 7.86
C ALA A 77 -1.95 -2.24 7.38
N SER A 78 -0.91 -1.50 7.00
CA SER A 78 0.39 -2.07 6.62
C SER A 78 1.06 -2.79 7.79
N VAL A 79 1.00 -2.22 9.00
CA VAL A 79 1.53 -2.85 10.22
C VAL A 79 0.69 -4.07 10.62
N ALA A 80 -0.64 -3.93 10.65
CA ALA A 80 -1.54 -4.97 11.15
C ALA A 80 -1.72 -6.15 10.18
N PHE A 81 -1.75 -5.88 8.87
CA PHE A 81 -2.06 -6.87 7.85
C PHE A 81 -1.00 -6.97 6.75
N GLY A 82 -0.44 -5.84 6.30
CA GLY A 82 0.51 -5.80 5.18
C GLY A 82 1.78 -6.62 5.42
N ALA A 83 2.52 -6.31 6.49
CA ALA A 83 3.76 -7.00 6.82
C ALA A 83 3.55 -8.50 7.15
N PRO A 84 2.54 -8.89 7.95
CA PRO A 84 2.20 -10.31 8.15
C PRO A 84 1.84 -11.03 6.85
N LEU A 85 1.07 -10.38 5.97
CA LEU A 85 0.70 -10.93 4.67
C LEU A 85 1.93 -11.12 3.78
N PHE A 86 2.83 -10.14 3.73
CA PHE A 86 4.09 -10.25 2.99
C PHE A 86 4.92 -11.45 3.47
N ALA A 87 5.14 -11.56 4.79
CA ALA A 87 5.90 -12.66 5.37
C ALA A 87 5.26 -14.03 5.04
N ALA A 88 3.93 -14.13 5.11
CA ALA A 88 3.21 -15.36 4.77
C ALA A 88 3.29 -15.72 3.28
N LEU A 89 3.26 -14.73 2.39
CA LEU A 89 3.35 -14.94 0.94
C LEU A 89 4.77 -15.26 0.49
N GLU A 90 5.78 -14.63 1.10
CA GLU A 90 7.18 -14.89 0.80
C GLU A 90 7.56 -16.33 1.18
N LYS A 91 7.07 -16.85 2.32
CA LYS A 91 7.19 -18.27 2.68
C LYS A 91 6.60 -19.22 1.64
N ARG A 92 5.57 -18.76 0.91
CA ARG A 92 4.91 -19.52 -0.17
C ARG A 92 5.45 -19.18 -1.56
N LYS A 93 6.52 -18.36 -1.65
CA LYS A 93 7.09 -17.83 -2.89
C LYS A 93 6.05 -17.16 -3.80
N ARG A 94 4.99 -16.56 -3.24
CA ARG A 94 3.92 -15.90 -3.99
C ARG A 94 4.23 -14.40 -4.15
N ARG A 95 4.95 -14.07 -5.21
CA ARG A 95 5.48 -12.72 -5.51
C ARG A 95 4.68 -12.02 -6.62
N ASN A 96 3.41 -11.72 -6.35
CA ASN A 96 2.53 -11.04 -7.31
C ASN A 96 1.67 -9.96 -6.65
N LEU A 97 1.07 -9.08 -7.46
CA LEU A 97 0.29 -7.91 -7.01
C LEU A 97 -1.03 -8.30 -6.31
N TRP A 98 -1.69 -9.37 -6.77
CA TRP A 98 -3.09 -9.67 -6.44
C TRP A 98 -3.40 -9.77 -4.94
N PRO A 99 -2.58 -10.42 -4.10
CA PRO A 99 -2.84 -10.50 -2.66
C PRO A 99 -2.81 -9.13 -1.98
N TYR A 100 -1.87 -8.26 -2.37
CA TYR A 100 -1.73 -6.92 -1.81
C TYR A 100 -2.87 -6.02 -2.27
N LEU A 101 -3.27 -6.14 -3.53
CA LEU A 101 -4.46 -5.47 -4.05
C LEU A 101 -5.72 -5.91 -3.30
N GLY A 102 -5.91 -7.22 -3.10
CA GLY A 102 -7.04 -7.76 -2.35
C GLY A 102 -7.10 -7.26 -0.91
N ALA A 103 -5.95 -7.23 -0.22
CA ALA A 103 -5.86 -6.68 1.14
C ALA A 103 -6.18 -5.18 1.17
N ALA A 104 -5.61 -4.40 0.25
CA ALA A 104 -5.87 -2.96 0.15
C ALA A 104 -7.36 -2.66 -0.15
N MET A 105 -7.98 -3.43 -1.03
CA MET A 105 -9.42 -3.31 -1.32
C MET A 105 -10.28 -3.75 -0.13
N GLY A 106 -9.88 -4.80 0.60
CA GLY A 106 -10.58 -5.22 1.81
C GLY A 106 -10.59 -4.13 2.88
N VAL A 107 -9.46 -3.43 3.08
CA VAL A 107 -9.38 -2.27 3.96
C VAL A 107 -10.28 -1.13 3.45
N ALA A 108 -10.28 -0.85 2.14
CA ALA A 108 -11.14 0.18 1.55
C ALA A 108 -12.63 -0.10 1.78
N VAL A 109 -13.06 -1.36 1.62
CA VAL A 109 -14.44 -1.80 1.90
C VAL A 109 -14.77 -1.65 3.39
N ALA A 110 -13.87 -2.04 4.29
CA ALA A 110 -14.06 -1.87 5.72
C ALA A 110 -14.21 -0.39 6.10
N VAL A 111 -13.37 0.49 5.53
CA VAL A 111 -13.47 1.94 5.71
C VAL A 111 -14.81 2.46 5.20
N LEU A 112 -15.24 2.04 4.00
CA LEU A 112 -16.54 2.43 3.45
C LEU A 112 -17.68 2.02 4.40
N VAL A 113 -17.69 0.77 4.89
CA VAL A 113 -18.73 0.27 5.81
C VAL A 113 -18.74 1.04 7.12
N LEU A 114 -17.57 1.31 7.71
CA LEU A 114 -17.48 2.11 8.94
C LEU A 114 -17.97 3.53 8.72
N PHE A 115 -17.66 4.12 7.55
CA PHE A 115 -18.09 5.46 7.20
C PHE A 115 -19.60 5.54 7.00
N THR A 116 -20.22 4.56 6.34
CA THR A 116 -21.68 4.53 6.14
C THR A 116 -22.47 4.27 7.42
N ILE A 117 -21.93 3.46 8.34
CA ILE A 117 -22.54 3.24 9.66
C ILE A 117 -22.41 4.48 10.54
N GLY A 118 -21.24 5.13 10.54
CA GLY A 118 -20.97 6.30 11.37
C GLY A 118 -21.64 7.59 10.88
N PHE A 119 -21.85 7.72 9.56
CA PHE A 119 -22.40 8.93 8.94
C PHE A 119 -23.48 8.58 7.90
N PRO A 120 -24.67 8.13 8.33
CA PRO A 120 -25.73 7.66 7.44
C PRO A 120 -26.31 8.75 6.51
N SER A 121 -26.01 10.02 6.77
CA SER A 121 -26.43 11.17 5.95
C SER A 121 -25.51 11.46 4.76
N VAL A 122 -24.31 10.87 4.70
CA VAL A 122 -23.42 11.03 3.54
C VAL A 122 -23.82 9.98 2.49
N SER A 123 -24.18 10.44 1.30
CA SER A 123 -24.44 9.57 0.16
C SER A 123 -23.18 8.76 -0.17
N ALA A 124 -23.10 7.54 0.35
CA ALA A 124 -22.03 6.58 0.08
C ALA A 124 -21.87 6.26 -1.41
N ALA A 125 -22.91 6.57 -2.20
CA ALA A 125 -22.98 6.33 -3.63
C ALA A 125 -22.42 7.47 -4.49
N SER A 126 -21.95 8.58 -3.88
CA SER A 126 -21.36 9.66 -4.70
C SER A 126 -20.05 9.18 -5.34
N ILE A 127 -19.87 9.47 -6.64
CA ILE A 127 -18.66 9.10 -7.39
C ILE A 127 -17.41 9.69 -6.73
N ARG A 128 -17.50 10.90 -6.17
CA ARG A 128 -16.42 11.54 -5.41
C ARG A 128 -16.02 10.69 -4.19
N THR A 129 -16.98 10.26 -3.39
CA THR A 129 -16.73 9.43 -2.21
C THR A 129 -16.09 8.10 -2.59
N LEU A 130 -16.63 7.41 -3.61
CA LEU A 130 -16.08 6.15 -4.08
C LEU A 130 -14.65 6.32 -4.63
N ALA A 131 -14.40 7.37 -5.41
CA ALA A 131 -13.07 7.64 -5.95
C ALA A 131 -12.04 7.92 -4.85
N VAL A 132 -12.38 8.74 -3.85
CA VAL A 132 -11.48 9.05 -2.72
C VAL A 132 -11.21 7.82 -1.85
N ILE A 133 -12.16 6.88 -1.74
CA ILE A 133 -11.98 5.66 -0.94
C ILE A 133 -11.19 4.58 -1.69
N PHE A 134 -11.51 4.34 -2.97
CA PHE A 134 -10.97 3.18 -3.70
C PHE A 134 -9.74 3.49 -4.55
N LEU A 135 -9.56 4.74 -5.02
CA LEU A 135 -8.41 5.06 -5.87
C LEU A 135 -7.08 5.06 -5.11
N PRO A 136 -6.97 5.61 -3.88
CA PRO A 136 -5.72 5.59 -3.14
C PRO A 136 -5.20 4.16 -2.88
N PRO A 137 -5.99 3.20 -2.36
CA PRO A 137 -5.49 1.85 -2.13
C PRO A 137 -5.10 1.11 -3.42
N LEU A 138 -5.73 1.41 -4.57
CA LEU A 138 -5.27 0.93 -5.88
C LEU A 138 -3.85 1.46 -6.17
N ILE A 139 -3.63 2.77 -6.00
CA ILE A 139 -2.32 3.40 -6.18
C ILE A 139 -1.29 2.81 -5.23
N VAL A 140 -1.62 2.63 -3.94
CA VAL A 140 -0.73 1.98 -2.96
C VAL A 140 -0.30 0.61 -3.47
N SER A 141 -1.26 -0.25 -3.86
CA SER A 141 -0.95 -1.61 -4.30
C SER A 141 -0.07 -1.64 -5.55
N LEU A 142 -0.34 -0.75 -6.52
CA LEU A 142 0.43 -0.65 -7.76
C LEU A 142 1.84 -0.12 -7.54
N VAL A 143 1.99 0.93 -6.72
CA VAL A 143 3.30 1.49 -6.37
C VAL A 143 4.12 0.46 -5.62
N PHE A 144 3.53 -0.21 -4.62
CA PHE A 144 4.20 -1.26 -3.87
C PHE A 144 4.68 -2.39 -4.79
N ALA A 145 3.80 -2.93 -5.64
CA ALA A 145 4.18 -4.01 -6.55
C ALA A 145 5.26 -3.59 -7.54
N ARG A 146 5.21 -2.37 -8.07
CA ARG A 146 6.24 -1.82 -8.96
C ARG A 146 7.60 -1.75 -8.27
N ARG A 147 7.63 -1.28 -7.02
CA ARG A 147 8.88 -1.14 -6.25
C ARG A 147 9.41 -2.48 -5.75
N MET A 148 8.53 -3.44 -5.45
CA MET A 148 8.94 -4.79 -5.04
C MET A 148 9.35 -5.71 -6.21
N THR A 149 8.91 -5.45 -7.44
CA THR A 149 9.23 -6.30 -8.59
C THR A 149 10.74 -6.54 -8.79
N PRO A 150 11.62 -5.51 -8.72
CA PRO A 150 13.06 -5.72 -8.74
C PRO A 150 13.59 -6.64 -7.63
N HIS A 151 13.10 -6.48 -6.40
CA HIS A 151 13.49 -7.31 -5.25
C HIS A 151 13.02 -8.75 -5.40
N TRP A 152 11.80 -8.96 -5.89
CA TRP A 152 11.27 -10.29 -6.19
C TRP A 152 12.08 -11.00 -7.26
N ARG A 153 12.43 -10.32 -8.36
CA ARG A 153 13.28 -10.89 -9.41
C ARG A 153 14.68 -11.22 -8.92
N ALA A 154 15.27 -10.36 -8.09
CA ALA A 154 16.58 -10.61 -7.50
C ALA A 154 16.54 -11.84 -6.57
N ALA A 155 15.48 -11.99 -5.77
CA ALA A 155 15.29 -13.13 -4.90
C ALA A 155 15.07 -14.43 -5.69
N GLU A 156 14.26 -14.39 -6.76
CA GLU A 156 14.06 -15.54 -7.67
C GLU A 156 15.39 -15.98 -8.30
N LYS A 157 16.20 -15.03 -8.78
CA LYS A 157 17.51 -15.33 -9.36
C LYS A 157 18.45 -15.97 -8.33
N ALA A 158 18.55 -15.40 -7.13
CA ALA A 158 19.40 -15.95 -6.06
C ALA A 158 18.98 -17.37 -5.65
N GLU A 159 17.68 -17.65 -5.60
CA GLU A 159 17.15 -18.99 -5.31
C GLU A 159 17.50 -19.98 -6.44
N SER A 160 17.34 -19.59 -7.70
CA SER A 160 17.67 -20.46 -8.84
C SER A 160 19.16 -20.82 -8.91
N GLU A 161 20.05 -19.89 -8.55
CA GLU A 161 21.50 -20.11 -8.47
C GLU A 161 21.90 -20.98 -7.27
N ALA A 162 21.13 -20.95 -6.18
CA ALA A 162 21.33 -21.83 -5.03
C ALA A 162 20.89 -23.25 -5.35
N GLU A 163 19.71 -23.43 -5.96
CA GLU A 163 19.21 -24.73 -6.40
C GLU A 163 20.12 -25.38 -7.45
N GLY A 164 20.63 -24.60 -8.41
CA GLY A 164 21.60 -25.07 -9.40
C GLY A 164 22.91 -25.58 -8.77
N ARG A 165 23.45 -24.86 -7.77
CA ARG A 165 24.66 -25.29 -7.04
C ARG A 165 24.48 -26.57 -6.24
N ILE A 166 23.27 -26.82 -5.72
CA ILE A 166 22.96 -28.07 -5.02
C ILE A 166 22.96 -29.24 -6.00
N LEU A 167 22.36 -29.08 -7.19
CA LEU A 167 22.34 -30.12 -8.22
C LEU A 167 23.73 -30.49 -8.74
N PHE A 168 24.62 -29.49 -8.95
CA PHE A 168 26.02 -29.72 -9.35
C PHE A 168 26.90 -30.38 -8.29
N ARG A 169 26.46 -30.43 -7.03
CA ARG A 169 27.22 -31.08 -5.93
C ARG A 169 26.85 -32.55 -5.74
N ILE A 170 25.69 -32.96 -6.27
CA ILE A 170 25.16 -34.33 -6.14
C ILE A 170 25.59 -35.21 -7.33
N HIS A 171 26.00 -34.60 -8.44
CA HIS A 171 26.66 -35.26 -9.59
C HIS A 171 28.17 -35.12 -9.50
#